data_AF-A0A940DVC4-F1
#
_entry.id   AF-A0A940DVC4-F1
#
_cell.length_a   1.000
_cell.length_b   1.000
_cell.length_c   1.000
_cell.angle_alpha   90.00
_cell.angle_beta   90.00
_cell.angle_gamma   90.00
#
_symmetry.space_group_name_H-M   'P 1'
#
loop_
_entity.id
_entity.type
_entity.pdbx_description
1 polymer ?
#
loop_
_entity_poly.entity_id
_entity_poly.type
_entity_poly.pdbx_seq_one_letter_code
_entity_poly.pdbx_strand_id
1 'polypeptide(L)'
;MKHSDIPVLNKVESLLLSAKGQPEKRREFYEALLQSRVFVFGEIINNKDTNETKLNVRYFQGNGRWILPMFSQLEHVQENMVKDDMPILPIIVSELFKVVDPEATVVLNPGTNVDKTFTSEEVKDIVSGKIFDYFPVNKEEK
;
A
#
# COMPACT_ATOMS: atom_id res chain seq x y z
N MET A 1 -8.92 -26.82 22.05
CA MET A 1 -7.75 -25.97 21.76
C MET A 1 -8.20 -24.96 20.71
N LYS A 2 -8.31 -23.67 21.06
CA LYS A 2 -8.53 -22.63 20.04
C LYS A 2 -7.18 -22.47 19.36
N HIS A 3 -7.08 -22.83 18.08
CA HIS A 3 -5.94 -22.39 17.28
C HIS A 3 -5.96 -20.86 17.37
N SER A 4 -4.90 -20.28 17.94
CA SER A 4 -4.68 -18.85 17.85
C SER A 4 -4.45 -18.57 16.37
N ASP A 5 -5.46 -18.03 15.69
CA ASP A 5 -5.36 -17.49 14.34
C ASP A 5 -4.46 -16.24 14.38
N ILE A 6 -3.15 -16.46 14.56
CA ILE A 6 -2.15 -15.42 14.35
C ILE A 6 -2.06 -15.28 12.84
N PRO A 7 -2.39 -14.10 12.26
CA PRO A 7 -2.26 -13.88 10.84
C PRO A 7 -0.82 -14.18 10.42
N VAL A 8 -0.65 -14.98 9.37
CA VAL A 8 0.68 -15.21 8.80
C VAL A 8 1.12 -13.91 8.13
N LEU A 9 2.00 -13.18 8.82
CA LEU A 9 2.50 -11.91 8.33
C LEU A 9 3.46 -12.13 7.16
N ASN A 10 3.29 -11.36 6.10
CA ASN A 10 4.29 -11.27 5.04
C ASN A 10 5.44 -10.33 5.45
N LYS A 11 6.43 -10.19 4.57
CA LYS A 11 7.61 -9.35 4.81
C LYS A 11 7.25 -7.89 5.08
N VAL A 12 6.38 -7.28 4.26
CA VAL A 12 6.05 -5.84 4.40
C VAL A 12 5.25 -5.56 5.67
N GLU A 13 4.37 -6.48 6.07
CA GLU A 13 3.61 -6.39 7.32
C GLU A 13 4.50 -6.57 8.56
N SER A 14 5.43 -7.52 8.52
CA SER A 14 6.41 -7.73 9.59
C SER A 14 7.30 -6.50 9.79
N LEU A 15 7.74 -5.90 8.68
CA LEU A 15 8.54 -4.66 8.69
C LEU A 15 7.71 -3.47 9.17
N LEU A 16 6.44 -3.37 8.80
CA LEU A 16 5.53 -2.34 9.27
C LEU A 16 5.38 -2.38 10.79
N LEU A 17 5.15 -3.57 11.36
CA LEU A 17 5.02 -3.73 12.81
C LEU A 17 6.33 -3.37 13.53
N SER A 18 7.47 -3.77 12.97
CA SER A 18 8.78 -3.43 13.54
C SER A 18 9.03 -1.91 13.51
N ALA A 19 8.74 -1.25 12.37
CA ALA A 19 8.92 0.18 12.16
C ALA A 19 8.04 1.08 13.05
N LYS A 20 6.94 0.56 13.61
CA LYS A 20 6.12 1.26 14.61
C LYS A 20 6.91 1.54 15.90
N GLY A 21 7.77 0.62 16.33
CA GLY A 21 8.58 0.73 17.55
C GLY A 21 10.07 1.02 17.34
N GLN A 22 10.59 0.78 16.14
CA GLN A 22 12.02 0.87 15.80
C GLN A 22 12.22 1.88 14.64
N PRO A 23 12.55 3.15 14.92
CA PRO A 23 12.75 4.18 13.89
C PRO A 23 13.74 3.79 12.79
N GLU A 24 14.79 3.05 13.14
CA GLU A 24 15.81 2.52 12.23
C GLU A 24 15.25 1.52 11.20
N LYS A 25 14.12 0.88 11.50
CA LYS A 25 13.43 -0.06 10.59
C LYS A 25 12.52 0.63 9.58
N ARG A 26 12.25 1.93 9.73
CA ARG A 26 11.35 2.67 8.83
C ARG A 26 11.88 2.72 7.40
N ARG A 27 13.19 2.90 7.23
CA ARG A 27 13.82 2.84 5.90
C ARG A 27 13.58 1.49 5.22
N GLU A 28 13.89 0.41 5.92
CA GLU A 28 13.72 -0.96 5.44
C GLU A 28 12.26 -1.25 5.06
N PHE A 29 11.30 -0.73 5.84
CA PHE A 29 9.88 -0.81 5.51
C PHE A 29 9.53 -0.12 4.18
N TYR A 30 9.94 1.13 3.96
CA TYR A 30 9.62 1.83 2.71
C TYR A 30 10.31 1.21 1.49
N GLU A 31 11.55 0.73 1.64
CA GLU A 31 12.26 0.00 0.59
C GLU A 31 11.51 -1.29 0.21
N ALA A 32 11.10 -2.07 1.21
CA ALA A 32 10.32 -3.30 0.98
C ALA A 32 8.93 -3.00 0.42
N LEU A 33 8.24 -1.96 0.91
CA LEU A 33 6.92 -1.55 0.44
C LEU A 33 6.95 -1.22 -1.05
N LEU A 34 7.90 -0.40 -1.49
CA LEU A 34 8.00 0.02 -2.90
C LEU A 34 8.22 -1.14 -3.87
N GLN A 35 8.87 -2.23 -3.41
CA GLN A 35 9.10 -3.45 -4.18
C GLN A 35 7.96 -4.47 -4.06
N SER A 36 7.03 -4.26 -3.12
CA SER A 36 5.96 -5.20 -2.85
C SER A 36 4.88 -5.14 -3.92
N ARG A 37 4.33 -6.32 -4.22
CA ARG A 37 3.09 -6.46 -4.97
C ARG A 37 1.92 -6.36 -4.00
N VAL A 38 0.99 -5.47 -4.28
CA VAL A 38 -0.25 -5.28 -3.53
C VAL A 38 -1.45 -5.53 -4.44
N PHE A 39 -2.60 -5.73 -3.84
CA PHE A 39 -3.89 -5.88 -4.50
C PHE A 39 -4.70 -4.61 -4.31
N VAL A 40 -5.31 -4.12 -5.38
CA VAL A 40 -6.21 -2.95 -5.36
C VAL A 40 -7.47 -3.28 -6.15
N PHE A 41 -8.56 -2.61 -5.83
CA PHE A 41 -9.76 -2.63 -6.67
C PHE A 41 -9.54 -1.74 -7.88
N GLY A 42 -9.77 -2.28 -9.07
CA GLY A 42 -9.57 -1.55 -10.30
C GLY A 42 -9.50 -2.44 -11.51
N GLU A 43 -9.28 -1.83 -12.67
CA GLU A 43 -9.17 -2.55 -13.93
C GLU A 43 -8.17 -1.86 -14.86
N ILE A 44 -7.64 -2.64 -15.80
CA ILE A 44 -6.81 -2.14 -16.88
C ILE A 44 -7.71 -1.90 -18.08
N ILE A 45 -7.87 -0.64 -18.48
CA ILE A 45 -8.67 -0.24 -19.63
C ILE A 45 -7.73 -0.05 -20.81
N ASN A 46 -7.93 -0.84 -21.86
CA ASN A 46 -7.22 -0.69 -23.13
C ASN A 46 -8.06 0.15 -24.08
N ASN A 47 -7.57 1.34 -24.43
CA ASN A 47 -8.15 2.14 -25.48
C ASN A 47 -7.61 1.66 -26.83
N LYS A 48 -8.47 1.01 -27.63
CA LYS A 48 -8.09 0.47 -28.94
C LYS A 48 -7.77 1.54 -29.98
N ASP A 49 -8.33 2.74 -29.83
CA ASP A 49 -8.17 3.82 -30.80
C ASP A 49 -6.86 4.60 -30.57
N THR A 50 -6.45 4.76 -29.31
CA THR A 50 -5.18 5.43 -28.95
C THR A 50 -4.02 4.46 -28.70
N ASN A 51 -4.31 3.15 -28.65
CA ASN A 51 -3.38 2.10 -28.22
C ASN A 51 -2.77 2.38 -26.82
N GLU A 52 -3.50 3.12 -25.98
CA GLU A 52 -3.11 3.44 -24.61
C GLU A 52 -3.74 2.45 -23.63
N THR A 53 -2.94 2.03 -22.66
CA THR A 53 -3.38 1.24 -21.52
C THR A 53 -3.46 2.14 -20.30
N LYS A 54 -4.64 2.27 -19.70
CA LYS A 54 -4.85 3.07 -18.49
C LYS A 54 -5.23 2.18 -17.32
N LEU A 55 -4.52 2.33 -16.21
CA LEU A 55 -4.92 1.77 -14.94
C LEU A 55 -6.01 2.64 -14.32
N ASN A 56 -7.18 2.05 -14.06
CA ASN A 56 -8.29 2.69 -13.38
C ASN A 56 -8.48 2.05 -12.00
N VAL A 57 -7.98 2.70 -10.95
CA VAL A 57 -8.17 2.25 -9.56
C VAL A 57 -9.44 2.84 -8.97
N ARG A 58 -10.07 2.10 -8.05
CA ARG A 58 -11.28 2.54 -7.36
C ARG A 58 -10.96 3.22 -6.04
N TYR A 59 -11.54 4.40 -5.86
CA TYR A 59 -11.52 5.15 -4.61
C TYR A 59 -12.86 5.00 -3.88
N PHE A 60 -12.80 5.03 -2.56
CA PHE A 60 -13.95 4.95 -1.68
C PHE A 60 -14.02 6.20 -0.81
N GLN A 61 -15.23 6.66 -0.51
CA GLN A 61 -15.41 7.77 0.40
C GLN A 61 -15.35 7.27 1.85
N GLY A 62 -14.47 7.83 2.66
CA GLY A 62 -14.37 7.51 4.09
C GLY A 62 -13.85 8.71 4.88
N ASN A 63 -14.47 9.01 6.02
CA ASN A 63 -14.12 10.16 6.87
C ASN A 63 -14.03 11.50 6.11
N GLY A 64 -14.91 11.73 5.12
CA GLY A 64 -14.96 12.97 4.34
C GLY A 64 -13.87 13.12 3.28
N ARG A 65 -13.04 12.09 3.03
CA ARG A 65 -11.96 12.09 2.03
C ARG A 65 -12.03 10.88 1.11
N TRP A 66 -11.42 11.00 -0.06
CA TRP A 66 -11.21 9.87 -0.96
C TRP A 66 -10.10 8.97 -0.42
N ILE A 67 -10.37 7.67 -0.40
CA ILE A 67 -9.47 6.64 0.10
C ILE A 67 -9.22 5.61 -0.99
N LEU A 68 -7.95 5.30 -1.24
CA LEU A 68 -7.53 4.15 -2.03
C LEU A 68 -7.08 3.04 -1.09
N PRO A 69 -7.87 1.97 -0.91
CA PRO A 69 -7.43 0.79 -0.18
C PRO A 69 -6.46 -0.03 -1.04
N MET A 70 -5.35 -0.44 -0.44
CA MET A 70 -4.44 -1.44 -1.01
C MET A 70 -4.18 -2.54 0.01
N PHE A 71 -3.99 -3.76 -0.48
CA PHE A 71 -3.89 -4.94 0.36
C PHE A 71 -2.60 -5.70 0.05
N SER A 72 -1.83 -6.04 1.07
CA SER A 72 -0.58 -6.81 0.89
C SER A 72 -0.81 -8.31 0.72
N GLN A 73 -2.02 -8.80 0.98
CA GLN A 73 -2.45 -10.18 0.79
C GLN A 73 -3.90 -10.19 0.27
N LEU A 74 -4.32 -11.25 -0.43
CA LEU A 74 -5.69 -11.36 -0.95
C LEU A 74 -6.70 -11.62 0.17
N GLU A 75 -6.27 -12.31 1.21
CA GLU A 75 -7.03 -12.63 2.42
C GLU A 75 -7.57 -11.34 3.07
N HIS A 76 -6.74 -10.28 3.15
CA HIS A 76 -7.17 -8.98 3.66
C HIS A 76 -8.27 -8.33 2.81
N VAL A 77 -8.35 -8.64 1.51
CA VAL A 77 -9.44 -8.14 0.64
C VAL A 77 -10.76 -8.81 1.03
N GLN A 78 -10.72 -10.14 1.21
CA GLN A 78 -11.90 -10.95 1.53
C GLN A 78 -12.47 -10.62 2.92
N GLU A 79 -11.61 -10.36 3.90
CA GLU A 79 -12.00 -10.04 5.27
C GLU A 79 -12.61 -8.63 5.41
N ASN A 80 -12.17 -7.67 4.61
CA ASN A 80 -12.53 -6.26 4.79
C ASN A 80 -13.56 -5.73 3.77
N MET A 81 -13.78 -6.41 2.65
CA MET A 81 -14.57 -5.87 1.54
C MET A 81 -15.43 -6.96 0.88
N VAL A 82 -16.64 -7.16 1.42
CA VAL A 82 -17.62 -8.20 1.01
C VAL A 82 -18.51 -7.75 -0.18
N LYS A 83 -18.15 -6.69 -0.92
CA LYS A 83 -19.03 -6.19 -2.00
C LYS A 83 -18.69 -6.85 -3.34
N ASP A 84 -19.71 -7.53 -3.89
CA ASP A 84 -19.72 -8.31 -5.13
C ASP A 84 -18.91 -7.70 -6.30
N ASP A 85 -18.23 -8.59 -7.02
CA ASP A 85 -17.69 -8.45 -8.38
C ASP A 85 -16.80 -7.24 -8.70
N MET A 86 -16.18 -6.60 -7.70
CA MET A 86 -15.15 -5.60 -8.00
C MET A 86 -13.86 -6.29 -8.50
N PRO A 87 -13.37 -5.98 -9.72
CA PRO A 87 -12.14 -6.57 -10.19
C PRO A 87 -10.97 -6.16 -9.28
N ILE A 88 -10.16 -7.15 -8.92
CA ILE A 88 -8.96 -6.99 -8.12
C ILE A 88 -7.78 -7.20 -9.05
N LEU A 89 -6.82 -6.28 -9.05
CA LEU A 89 -5.58 -6.46 -9.79
C LEU A 89 -4.36 -6.39 -8.88
N PRO A 90 -3.32 -7.21 -9.14
CA PRO A 90 -2.02 -7.04 -8.52
C PRO A 90 -1.25 -5.89 -9.19
N ILE A 91 -0.57 -5.07 -8.38
CA ILE A 91 0.30 -3.99 -8.83
C ILE A 91 1.50 -3.81 -7.90
N ILE A 92 2.65 -3.39 -8.45
CA ILE A 92 3.80 -2.98 -7.65
C ILE A 92 3.54 -1.60 -7.05
N VAL A 93 3.80 -1.42 -5.75
CA VAL A 93 3.47 -0.16 -5.04
C VAL A 93 4.14 1.05 -5.67
N SER A 94 5.39 0.93 -6.13
CA SER A 94 6.09 2.02 -6.82
C SER A 94 5.38 2.48 -8.10
N GLU A 95 4.73 1.57 -8.83
CA GLU A 95 3.93 1.90 -10.02
C GLU A 95 2.56 2.45 -9.63
N LEU A 96 1.94 1.90 -8.57
CA LEU A 96 0.68 2.39 -8.04
C LEU A 96 0.80 3.86 -7.64
N PHE A 97 1.79 4.21 -6.80
CA PHE A 97 1.94 5.57 -6.27
C PHE A 97 2.20 6.65 -7.33
N LYS A 98 2.70 6.28 -8.51
CA LYS A 98 2.85 7.21 -9.64
C LYS A 98 1.52 7.63 -10.27
N VAL A 99 0.47 6.82 -10.11
CA VAL A 99 -0.83 7.03 -10.76
C VAL A 99 -1.97 7.32 -9.79
N VAL A 100 -1.70 7.31 -8.49
CA VAL A 100 -2.69 7.67 -7.46
C VAL A 100 -3.08 9.14 -7.60
N ASP A 101 -4.37 9.42 -7.39
CA ASP A 101 -4.90 10.78 -7.27
C ASP A 101 -4.18 11.50 -6.12
N PRO A 102 -3.49 12.62 -6.38
CA PRO A 102 -2.75 13.36 -5.35
C PRO A 102 -3.58 13.78 -4.15
N GLU A 103 -4.90 13.92 -4.29
CA GLU A 103 -5.82 14.33 -3.23
C GLU A 103 -6.41 13.14 -2.45
N ALA A 104 -6.16 11.92 -2.90
CA ALA A 104 -6.61 10.71 -2.21
C ALA A 104 -5.63 10.25 -1.12
N THR A 105 -6.18 9.71 -0.04
CA THR A 105 -5.41 9.03 1.01
C THR A 105 -5.25 7.56 0.63
N VAL A 106 -4.02 7.05 0.61
CA VAL A 106 -3.80 5.61 0.42
C VAL A 106 -3.80 4.92 1.78
N VAL A 107 -4.44 3.76 1.88
CA VAL A 107 -4.49 2.98 3.13
C VAL A 107 -4.12 1.54 2.83
N LEU A 108 -3.04 1.07 3.45
CA LEU A 108 -2.61 -0.33 3.45
C LEU A 108 -3.41 -1.12 4.48
N ASN A 109 -3.94 -2.28 4.07
CA ASN A 109 -4.73 -3.22 4.88
C ASN A 109 -5.74 -2.53 5.82
N PRO A 110 -6.66 -1.69 5.29
CA PRO A 110 -7.62 -0.97 6.12
C PRO A 110 -8.40 -1.92 7.02
N GLY A 111 -8.56 -1.58 8.30
CA GLY A 111 -9.35 -2.37 9.25
C GLY A 111 -8.62 -3.54 9.91
N THR A 112 -7.35 -3.77 9.55
CA THR A 112 -6.53 -4.85 10.13
C THR A 112 -5.55 -4.33 11.20
N ASN A 113 -4.89 -5.24 11.92
CA ASN A 113 -3.83 -4.88 12.89
C ASN A 113 -2.52 -4.42 12.22
N VAL A 114 -2.40 -4.62 10.90
CA VAL A 114 -1.25 -4.24 10.07
C VAL A 114 -1.64 -3.12 9.11
N ASP A 115 -2.50 -2.22 9.58
CA ASP A 115 -2.92 -1.04 8.84
C ASP A 115 -1.83 0.04 8.78
N LYS A 116 -1.83 0.80 7.68
CA LYS A 116 -1.09 2.06 7.58
C LYS A 116 -1.81 3.02 6.65
N THR A 117 -2.08 4.22 7.16
CA THR A 117 -2.52 5.36 6.35
C THR A 117 -1.29 6.10 5.81
N PHE A 118 -1.33 6.47 4.53
CA PHE A 118 -0.36 7.34 3.86
C PHE A 118 -1.04 8.65 3.50
N THR A 119 -0.47 9.77 3.95
CA THR A 119 -0.95 11.10 3.56
C THR A 119 -0.53 11.43 2.13
N SER A 120 -1.22 12.38 1.49
CA SER A 120 -0.82 12.87 0.16
C SER A 120 0.62 13.38 0.12
N GLU A 121 1.09 14.02 1.19
CA GLU A 121 2.49 14.48 1.31
C GLU A 121 3.46 13.31 1.43
N GLU A 122 3.12 12.31 2.24
CA GLU A 122 3.92 11.10 2.39
C GLU A 122 4.06 10.36 1.05
N VAL A 123 2.97 10.22 0.29
CA VAL A 123 3.00 9.61 -1.06
C VAL A 123 3.90 10.43 -2.00
N LYS A 124 3.82 11.77 -1.99
CA LYS A 124 4.70 12.64 -2.81
C LYS A 124 6.18 12.47 -2.44
N ASP A 125 6.49 12.39 -1.15
CA ASP A 125 7.84 12.17 -0.67
C ASP A 125 8.34 10.75 -1.03
N ILE A 126 7.46 9.74 -1.02
CA ILE A 126 7.79 8.39 -1.47
C ILE A 126 8.11 8.37 -2.98
N VAL A 127 7.25 8.97 -3.81
CA VAL A 127 7.41 9.00 -5.28
C VAL A 127 8.68 9.75 -5.69
N SER A 128 9.01 10.84 -5.01
CA SER A 128 10.22 11.62 -5.26
C SER A 128 11.49 11.00 -4.68
N GLY A 129 11.37 9.99 -3.81
CA GLY A 129 12.48 9.41 -3.04
C GLY A 129 12.89 10.23 -1.81
N LYS A 130 12.34 11.43 -1.62
CA LYS A 130 12.58 12.31 -0.45
C LYS A 130 12.22 11.64 0.89
N ILE A 131 11.32 10.65 0.89
CA ILE A 131 10.99 9.86 2.09
C ILE A 131 12.24 9.27 2.74
N PHE A 132 13.27 8.94 1.96
CA PHE A 132 14.50 8.33 2.44
C PHE A 132 15.47 9.31 3.09
N ASP A 133 15.29 10.61 2.89
CA ASP A 133 16.08 11.65 3.56
C ASP A 133 15.71 11.75 5.05
N TYR A 134 14.48 11.38 5.40
CA TYR A 134 14.03 11.30 6.80
C TYR A 134 14.60 10.09 7.55
N PHE A 135 15.04 9.07 6.82
CA PHE A 135 15.53 7.80 7.35
C PHE A 135 16.86 7.44 6.68
N PRO A 136 17.93 8.20 6.94
CA PRO A 136 19.24 7.92 6.35
C PRO A 136 19.74 6.54 6.76
N VAL A 137 20.58 5.93 5.91
CA VAL A 137 21.25 4.69 6.27
C VAL A 137 22.11 4.97 7.50
N ASN A 138 21.86 4.26 8.61
CA ASN A 138 22.79 4.23 9.72
C ASN A 138 24.08 3.60 9.19
N LYS A 139 25.07 4.44 8.90
CA LYS A 139 26.43 3.97 8.74
C LYS A 139 26.87 3.54 10.14
N GLU A 140 26.71 2.25 10.44
CA GLU A 140 27.43 1.68 11.58
C GLU A 140 28.91 1.98 11.34
N GLU A 141 29.48 2.77 12.24
CA GLU A 141 30.92 2.95 12.37
C GLU A 141 31.54 1.55 12.49
N LYS A 142 32.33 1.17 11.49
CA LYS A 142 33.27 0.05 11.58
C LYS A 142 34.63 0.57 11.98
#